data_AF-A0A8X8BQW8-F1
#
_entry.id   AF-A0A8X8BQW8-F1
#
_cell.length_a   1.000
_cell.length_b   1.000
_cell.length_c   1.000
_cell.angle_alpha   90.00
_cell.angle_beta   90.00
_cell.angle_gamma   90.00
#
_symmetry.space_group_name_H-M   'P 1'
#
loop_
_entity.id
_entity.type
_entity.pdbx_description
1 polymer ?
#
loop_
_entity_poly.entity_id
_entity_poly.type
_entity_poly.pdbx_seq_one_letter_code
_entity_poly.pdbx_strand_id
1 'polypeptide(L)'
;MFKEALEYLHICKDIWRTLKISSDFCSSSKDPTDIIMLLYEFEARAKLNDPKLETVLESVLELPQIEPKALQTIASLAMEPPAYFPFLCKKALRIALSLLRKYQDVDIVQCSQCLHSLIQLSLPTGVLEMEPQVLEEAWTFYEDAMIIINSTIGSYPEVEILWLLTKAWNTGILLYSMKKYTEAEKWCGLGMSFLRHLGSLQESYEAQAKEKPLEHYNHHPVLQWGMLMILSPVWQSAAGR
;
A
#
# COMPACT_ATOMS: atom_id res chain seq x y z
N MET A 1 15.29 -20.68 19.11
CA MET A 1 15.56 -19.32 18.59
C MET A 1 14.45 -18.32 18.91
N PHE A 2 13.31 -18.23 18.21
CA PHE A 2 12.32 -17.17 18.50
C PHE A 2 11.63 -17.27 19.87
N LYS A 3 11.43 -18.49 20.40
CA LYS A 3 10.89 -18.67 21.76
C LYS A 3 11.86 -18.14 22.84
N GLU A 4 13.14 -18.45 22.71
CA GLU A 4 14.20 -17.93 23.59
C GLU A 4 14.30 -16.40 23.46
N ALA A 5 14.15 -15.85 22.23
CA ALA A 5 14.12 -14.40 22.02
C ALA A 5 12.98 -13.72 22.80
N LEU A 6 11.80 -14.34 22.88
CA LEU A 6 10.69 -13.83 23.70
C LEU A 6 11.00 -13.85 25.20
N GLU A 7 11.71 -14.88 25.68
CA GLU A 7 12.16 -14.96 27.08
C GLU A 7 13.16 -13.84 27.40
N TYR A 8 14.15 -13.62 26.54
CA TYR A 8 15.09 -12.51 26.69
C TYR A 8 14.39 -11.15 26.61
N LEU A 9 13.42 -10.97 25.71
CA LEU A 9 12.62 -9.75 25.63
C LEU A 9 11.84 -9.49 26.91
N HIS A 10 11.29 -10.53 27.54
CA HIS A 10 10.59 -10.38 28.82
C HIS A 10 11.53 -9.87 29.91
N ILE A 11 12.73 -10.45 30.01
CA ILE A 11 13.77 -10.00 30.95
C ILE A 11 14.18 -8.54 30.67
N CYS A 12 14.42 -8.19 29.41
CA CYS A 12 14.77 -6.83 29.01
C CYS A 12 13.67 -5.83 29.41
N LYS A 13 12.40 -6.18 29.22
CA LYS A 13 11.26 -5.33 29.61
C LYS A 13 11.18 -5.13 31.12
N ASP A 14 11.48 -6.15 31.91
CA ASP A 14 11.47 -6.05 33.37
C ASP A 14 12.61 -5.15 33.87
N ILE A 15 13.83 -5.35 33.34
CA ILE A 15 14.97 -4.48 33.63
C ILE A 15 14.65 -3.03 33.24
N TRP A 16 14.12 -2.82 32.04
CA TRP A 16 13.73 -1.51 31.55
C TRP A 16 12.68 -0.83 32.44
N ARG A 17 11.66 -1.59 32.89
CA ARG A 17 10.65 -1.09 33.83
C ARG A 17 11.29 -0.68 35.16
N THR A 18 12.22 -1.46 35.69
CA THR A 18 12.95 -1.12 36.92
C THR A 18 13.79 0.15 36.73
N LEU A 19 14.49 0.29 35.59
CA LEU A 19 15.30 1.48 35.27
C LEU A 19 14.46 2.75 35.15
N LYS A 20 13.26 2.64 34.55
CA LYS A 20 12.29 3.75 34.48
C LYS A 20 11.82 4.22 35.85
N ILE A 21 11.66 3.31 36.81
CA ILE A 21 11.23 3.62 38.17
C ILE A 21 12.41 4.15 39.02
N SER A 22 13.61 3.60 38.84
CA SER A 22 14.77 3.92 39.67
C SER A 22 15.49 5.20 39.29
N SER A 23 15.13 5.82 38.17
CA SER A 23 15.92 6.88 37.56
C SER A 23 15.04 8.09 37.22
N ASP A 24 15.49 9.29 37.62
CA ASP A 24 15.00 10.57 37.10
C ASP A 24 15.37 10.78 35.60
N PHE A 25 15.94 9.76 34.93
CA PHE A 25 16.41 9.85 33.53
C PHE A 25 15.27 9.88 32.50
N CYS A 26 14.04 9.53 32.89
CA CYS A 26 12.89 9.49 31.98
C CYS A 26 12.20 10.84 31.75
N SER A 27 12.98 11.92 31.64
CA SER A 27 12.49 13.23 31.19
C SER A 27 12.70 13.48 29.69
N SER A 28 13.36 12.55 28.97
CA SER A 28 13.47 12.64 27.51
C SER A 28 12.32 11.89 26.84
N SER A 29 11.35 12.64 26.32
CA SER A 29 10.16 12.16 25.59
C SER A 29 10.46 11.47 24.25
N LYS A 30 11.70 11.00 24.02
CA LYS A 30 12.20 10.51 22.72
C LYS A 30 12.98 9.19 22.79
N ASP A 31 12.95 8.46 23.90
CA ASP A 31 13.66 7.19 24.00
C ASP A 31 13.02 6.12 23.08
N PRO A 32 13.73 5.57 22.08
CA PRO A 32 13.18 4.59 21.15
C PRO A 32 13.09 3.17 21.74
N THR A 33 13.54 2.95 22.97
CA THR A 33 13.65 1.60 23.56
C THR A 33 12.31 0.89 23.63
N ASP A 34 11.22 1.58 24.00
CA ASP A 34 9.89 0.99 24.06
C ASP A 34 9.41 0.48 22.69
N ILE A 35 9.57 1.30 21.64
CA ILE A 35 9.15 0.90 20.29
C ILE A 35 10.03 -0.22 19.76
N ILE A 36 11.36 -0.16 19.98
CA ILE A 36 12.29 -1.20 19.53
C ILE A 36 11.94 -2.56 20.18
N MET A 37 11.68 -2.59 21.50
CA MET A 37 11.28 -3.82 22.18
C MET A 37 9.97 -4.39 21.63
N LEU A 38 8.99 -3.53 21.31
CA LEU A 38 7.73 -3.95 20.74
C LEU A 38 7.88 -4.46 19.30
N LEU A 39 8.76 -3.86 18.49
CA LEU A 39 9.05 -4.35 17.14
C LEU A 39 9.68 -5.76 17.16
N TYR A 40 10.65 -6.00 18.05
CA TYR A 40 11.25 -7.33 18.21
C TYR A 40 10.26 -8.36 18.75
N GLU A 41 9.40 -7.97 19.70
CA GLU A 41 8.34 -8.85 20.17
C GLU A 41 7.35 -9.18 19.05
N PHE A 42 6.95 -8.19 18.27
CA PHE A 42 6.04 -8.38 17.14
C PHE A 42 6.64 -9.35 16.14
N GLU A 43 7.91 -9.16 15.74
CA GLU A 43 8.62 -10.07 14.84
C GLU A 43 8.62 -11.50 15.40
N ALA A 44 9.12 -11.70 16.62
CA ALA A 44 9.23 -13.04 17.20
C ALA A 44 7.87 -13.74 17.30
N ARG A 45 6.81 -13.02 17.70
CA ARG A 45 5.44 -13.56 17.76
C ARG A 45 4.87 -13.86 16.37
N ALA A 46 5.12 -12.99 15.38
CA ALA A 46 4.66 -13.21 14.01
C ALA A 46 5.28 -14.47 13.42
N LYS A 47 6.58 -14.65 13.61
CA LYS A 47 7.33 -15.83 13.12
C LYS A 47 6.91 -17.13 13.83
N LEU A 48 6.33 -17.03 15.03
CA LEU A 48 5.81 -18.16 15.80
C LEU A 48 4.31 -18.42 15.58
N ASN A 49 3.61 -17.60 14.78
CA ASN A 49 2.16 -17.61 14.62
C ASN A 49 1.42 -17.54 15.97
N ASP A 50 1.89 -16.66 16.86
CA ASP A 50 1.34 -16.49 18.21
C ASP A 50 0.01 -15.71 18.17
N PRO A 51 -1.09 -16.21 18.77
CA PRO A 51 -2.39 -15.54 18.78
C PRO A 51 -2.38 -14.16 19.46
N LYS A 52 -1.36 -13.86 20.29
CA LYS A 52 -1.22 -12.55 20.96
C LYS A 52 -0.59 -11.48 20.06
N LEU A 53 -0.25 -11.79 18.81
CA LEU A 53 0.39 -10.85 17.89
C LEU A 53 -0.38 -9.53 17.74
N GLU A 54 -1.71 -9.58 17.66
CA GLU A 54 -2.54 -8.37 17.54
C GLU A 54 -2.41 -7.46 18.77
N THR A 55 -2.32 -8.03 19.97
CA THR A 55 -2.16 -7.24 21.21
C THR A 55 -0.84 -6.46 21.25
N VAL A 56 0.20 -6.95 20.57
CA VAL A 56 1.47 -6.21 20.45
C VAL A 56 1.31 -4.99 19.55
N LEU A 57 0.58 -5.11 18.44
CA LEU A 57 0.23 -3.95 17.60
C LEU A 57 -0.58 -2.93 18.41
N GLU A 58 -1.54 -3.37 19.22
CA GLU A 58 -2.29 -2.47 20.11
C GLU A 58 -1.37 -1.73 21.09
N SER A 59 -0.42 -2.44 21.71
CA SER A 59 0.58 -1.82 22.60
C SER A 59 1.45 -0.78 21.88
N VAL A 60 1.76 -0.99 20.59
CA VAL A 60 2.47 0.00 19.78
C VAL A 60 1.63 1.26 19.56
N LEU A 61 0.33 1.10 19.30
CA LEU A 61 -0.60 2.20 19.08
C LEU A 61 -0.86 3.04 20.34
N GLU A 62 -0.65 2.46 21.53
CA GLU A 62 -0.75 3.16 22.82
C GLU A 62 0.47 4.05 23.13
N LEU A 63 1.54 3.98 22.34
CA LEU A 63 2.70 4.83 22.54
C LEU A 63 2.41 6.31 22.22
N PRO A 64 2.88 7.26 23.05
CA PRO A 64 2.53 8.67 22.93
C PRO A 64 3.07 9.39 21.68
N GLN A 65 4.08 8.84 21.00
CA GLN A 65 4.72 9.42 19.81
C GLN A 65 5.02 8.33 18.78
N ILE A 66 3.97 7.72 18.23
CA ILE A 66 4.14 6.70 17.20
C ILE A 66 4.50 7.33 15.85
N GLU A 67 5.62 6.88 15.28
CA GLU A 67 6.05 7.29 13.95
C GLU A 67 5.44 6.39 12.86
N PRO A 68 5.07 6.93 11.69
CA PRO A 68 4.60 6.12 10.56
C PRO A 68 5.59 5.02 10.17
N LYS A 69 6.89 5.30 10.30
CA LYS A 69 7.94 4.35 9.96
C LYS A 69 7.88 3.07 10.80
N ALA A 70 7.54 3.18 12.08
CA ALA A 70 7.38 2.01 12.95
C ALA A 70 6.22 1.13 12.50
N LEU A 71 5.10 1.72 12.08
CA LEU A 71 3.95 1.00 11.54
C LEU A 71 4.25 0.35 10.19
N GLN A 72 5.02 1.01 9.31
CA GLN A 72 5.50 0.42 8.06
C GLN A 72 6.42 -0.79 8.32
N THR A 73 7.27 -0.72 9.35
CA THR A 73 8.09 -1.86 9.77
C THR A 73 7.20 -3.01 10.27
N ILE A 74 6.20 -2.74 11.10
CA ILE A 74 5.24 -3.76 11.55
C ILE A 74 4.52 -4.41 10.36
N ALA A 75 4.08 -3.61 9.39
CA ALA A 75 3.45 -4.11 8.18
C ALA A 75 4.37 -5.05 7.38
N SER A 76 5.65 -4.70 7.29
CA SER A 76 6.67 -5.52 6.64
C SER A 76 6.88 -6.84 7.39
N LEU A 77 7.06 -6.78 8.71
CA LEU A 77 7.24 -7.96 9.58
C LEU A 77 6.03 -8.90 9.54
N ALA A 78 4.81 -8.36 9.42
CA ALA A 78 3.58 -9.14 9.33
C ALA A 78 3.49 -10.00 8.06
N MET A 79 4.22 -9.61 7.00
CA MET A 79 4.23 -10.30 5.70
C MET A 79 5.53 -11.05 5.44
N GLU A 80 6.51 -10.97 6.34
CA GLU A 80 7.83 -11.54 6.13
C GLU A 80 7.85 -13.05 6.48
N PRO A 81 8.15 -13.95 5.53
CA PRO A 81 8.10 -15.39 5.76
C PRO A 81 8.92 -15.85 6.97
N PRO A 82 8.45 -16.81 7.78
CA PRO A 82 7.21 -17.58 7.65
C PRO A 82 5.92 -16.84 8.08
N ALA A 83 5.98 -15.58 8.51
CA ALA A 83 4.77 -14.84 8.88
C ALA A 83 3.94 -14.48 7.64
N TYR A 84 2.62 -14.52 7.78
CA TYR A 84 1.69 -14.08 6.75
C TYR A 84 0.38 -13.61 7.40
N PHE A 85 0.32 -12.32 7.75
CA PHE A 85 -0.83 -11.68 8.37
C PHE A 85 -1.29 -10.44 7.58
N PRO A 86 -1.90 -10.61 6.38
CA PRO A 86 -2.36 -9.50 5.54
C PRO A 86 -3.30 -8.54 6.26
N PHE A 87 -4.15 -9.06 7.17
CA PHE A 87 -5.04 -8.24 7.96
C PHE A 87 -4.29 -7.24 8.86
N LEU A 88 -3.29 -7.72 9.60
CA LEU A 88 -2.47 -6.86 10.47
C LEU A 88 -1.60 -5.90 9.66
N CYS A 89 -1.07 -6.36 8.52
CA CYS A 89 -0.36 -5.51 7.58
C CYS A 89 -1.23 -4.33 7.10
N LYS A 90 -2.44 -4.61 6.62
CA LYS A 90 -3.41 -3.57 6.21
C LYS A 90 -3.78 -2.64 7.37
N LYS A 91 -4.01 -3.18 8.57
CA LYS A 91 -4.33 -2.38 9.77
C LYS A 91 -3.20 -1.40 10.09
N ALA A 92 -1.96 -1.86 10.12
CA ALA A 92 -0.79 -1.02 10.38
C ALA A 92 -0.59 0.06 9.29
N LEU A 93 -0.68 -0.30 8.01
CA LEU A 93 -0.51 0.64 6.90
C LEU A 93 -1.60 1.72 6.84
N ARG A 94 -2.86 1.38 7.15
CA ARG A 94 -3.94 2.37 7.24
C ARG A 94 -3.65 3.43 8.30
N ILE A 95 -3.20 2.98 9.47
CA ILE A 95 -2.86 3.89 10.56
C ILE A 95 -1.63 4.73 10.16
N ALA A 96 -0.61 4.12 9.55
CA ALA A 96 0.57 4.82 9.05
C ALA A 96 0.19 5.93 8.05
N LEU A 97 -0.68 5.62 7.08
CA LEU A 97 -1.19 6.58 6.10
C LEU A 97 -1.96 7.71 6.78
N SER A 98 -2.80 7.40 7.78
CA SER A 98 -3.53 8.41 8.54
C SER A 98 -2.62 9.37 9.31
N LEU A 99 -1.47 8.90 9.79
CA LEU A 99 -0.46 9.73 10.45
C LEU A 99 0.31 10.57 9.44
N LEU A 100 0.74 9.98 8.31
CA LEU A 100 1.43 10.69 7.22
C LEU A 100 0.62 11.90 6.73
N ARG A 101 -0.70 11.75 6.62
CA ARG A 101 -1.63 12.83 6.21
C ARG A 101 -1.80 13.95 7.24
N LYS A 102 -1.44 13.72 8.51
CA LYS A 102 -1.54 14.73 9.58
C LYS A 102 -0.32 15.64 9.65
N TYR A 103 0.82 15.22 9.09
CA TYR A 103 2.01 16.07 9.06
C TYR A 103 1.81 17.26 8.14
N GLN A 104 2.39 18.41 8.52
CA GLN A 104 2.28 19.66 7.75
C GLN A 104 2.96 19.56 6.38
N ASP A 105 4.02 18.74 6.29
CA ASP A 105 4.68 18.36 5.05
C ASP A 105 4.38 16.90 4.76
N VAL A 106 3.50 16.64 3.80
CA VAL A 106 3.06 15.29 3.46
C VAL A 106 4.19 14.61 2.69
N ASP A 107 4.79 13.57 3.28
CA ASP A 107 5.74 12.73 2.57
C ASP A 107 5.00 11.90 1.51
N ILE A 108 4.98 12.44 0.28
CA ILE A 108 4.29 11.85 -0.87
C ILE A 108 4.86 10.46 -1.20
N VAL A 109 6.16 10.28 -1.03
CA VAL A 109 6.82 9.01 -1.32
C VAL A 109 6.33 7.95 -0.36
N GLN A 110 6.32 8.24 0.95
CA GLN A 110 5.79 7.29 1.94
C GLN A 110 4.29 7.05 1.79
N CYS A 111 3.50 8.07 1.46
CA CYS A 111 2.08 7.91 1.16
C CYS A 111 1.87 6.98 -0.04
N SER A 112 2.64 7.17 -1.12
CA SER A 112 2.55 6.32 -2.32
C SER A 112 2.90 4.86 -2.03
N GLN A 113 3.95 4.60 -1.24
CA GLN A 113 4.36 3.26 -0.84
C GLN A 113 3.30 2.55 0.03
N CYS A 114 2.73 3.27 1.00
CA CYS A 114 1.64 2.77 1.83
C CYS A 114 0.41 2.41 0.98
N LEU A 115 0.00 3.31 0.08
CA LEU A 115 -1.15 3.10 -0.80
C LEU A 115 -0.93 1.96 -1.80
N HIS A 116 0.25 1.89 -2.42
CA HIS A 116 0.63 0.79 -3.31
C HIS A 116 0.46 -0.56 -2.61
N SER A 117 1.01 -0.68 -1.39
CA SER A 117 0.93 -1.90 -0.59
C SER A 117 -0.51 -2.24 -0.20
N LEU A 118 -1.30 -1.25 0.23
CA LEU A 118 -2.71 -1.43 0.60
C LEU A 118 -3.54 -1.90 -0.60
N ILE A 119 -3.37 -1.27 -1.77
CA ILE A 119 -4.08 -1.63 -3.00
C ILE A 119 -3.65 -3.01 -3.48
N GLN A 120 -2.36 -3.33 -3.46
CA GLN A 120 -1.85 -4.63 -3.85
C GLN A 120 -2.40 -5.76 -2.97
N LEU A 121 -2.59 -5.52 -1.66
CA LEU A 121 -3.16 -6.49 -0.72
C LEU A 121 -4.68 -6.60 -0.80
N SER A 122 -5.38 -5.57 -1.31
CA SER A 122 -6.84 -5.54 -1.39
C SER A 122 -7.40 -5.85 -2.77
N LEU A 123 -6.60 -5.74 -3.83
CA LEU A 123 -7.05 -6.14 -5.15
C LEU A 123 -7.09 -7.66 -5.28
N PRO A 124 -8.21 -8.22 -5.78
CA PRO A 124 -8.31 -9.65 -6.03
C PRO A 124 -7.32 -10.07 -7.11
N THR A 125 -6.64 -11.19 -6.88
CA THR A 125 -5.65 -11.76 -7.80
C THR A 125 -6.29 -12.57 -8.92
N GLY A 126 -7.57 -12.94 -8.77
CA GLY A 126 -8.29 -13.73 -9.75
C GLY A 126 -9.81 -13.58 -9.66
N VAL A 127 -10.49 -14.22 -10.62
CA VAL A 127 -11.96 -14.18 -10.80
C VAL A 127 -12.71 -14.63 -9.53
N LEU A 128 -12.15 -15.58 -8.77
CA LEU A 128 -12.81 -16.17 -7.61
C LEU A 128 -12.82 -15.25 -6.38
N GLU A 129 -11.97 -14.22 -6.34
CA GLU A 129 -11.80 -13.30 -5.20
C GLU A 129 -12.57 -11.99 -5.41
N MET A 130 -13.36 -11.89 -6.49
CA MET A 130 -14.12 -10.71 -6.91
C MET A 130 -15.43 -10.51 -6.12
N GLU A 131 -15.29 -10.43 -4.79
CA GLU A 131 -16.38 -10.06 -3.89
C GLU A 131 -16.60 -8.54 -3.86
N PRO A 132 -17.85 -8.05 -3.82
CA PRO A 132 -18.13 -6.61 -3.79
C PRO A 132 -17.47 -5.88 -2.62
N GLN A 133 -17.38 -6.52 -1.46
CA GLN A 133 -16.76 -5.92 -0.26
C GLN A 133 -15.26 -5.68 -0.44
N VAL A 134 -14.56 -6.61 -1.11
CA VAL A 134 -13.13 -6.52 -1.41
C VAL A 134 -12.87 -5.39 -2.41
N LEU A 135 -13.70 -5.28 -3.45
CA LEU A 135 -13.60 -4.20 -4.43
C LEU A 135 -13.90 -2.83 -3.84
N GLU A 136 -14.88 -2.74 -2.94
CA GLU A 136 -15.18 -1.48 -2.25
C GLU A 136 -14.01 -1.06 -1.34
N GLU A 137 -13.42 -2.01 -0.61
CA GLU A 137 -12.20 -1.74 0.17
C GLU A 137 -11.07 -1.19 -0.71
N ALA A 138 -10.77 -1.86 -1.83
CA ALA A 138 -9.75 -1.39 -2.77
C ALA A 138 -10.10 -0.02 -3.35
N TRP A 139 -11.36 0.22 -3.70
CA TRP A 139 -11.86 1.48 -4.24
C TRP A 139 -11.57 2.66 -3.29
N THR A 140 -11.80 2.50 -1.97
CA THR A 140 -11.50 3.56 -1.00
C THR A 140 -10.03 3.99 -1.01
N PHE A 141 -9.10 3.05 -1.26
CA PHE A 141 -7.68 3.39 -1.37
C PHE A 141 -7.35 4.13 -2.67
N TYR A 142 -8.04 3.83 -3.76
CA TYR A 142 -7.93 4.59 -5.00
C TYR A 142 -8.43 6.03 -4.82
N GLU A 143 -9.52 6.23 -4.08
CA GLU A 143 -10.01 7.56 -3.74
C GLU A 143 -9.00 8.34 -2.90
N ASP A 144 -8.41 7.69 -1.89
CA ASP A 144 -7.34 8.30 -1.09
C ASP A 144 -6.13 8.68 -1.95
N ALA A 145 -5.70 7.82 -2.88
CA ALA A 145 -4.62 8.12 -3.81
C ALA A 145 -4.96 9.33 -4.70
N MET A 146 -6.19 9.39 -5.22
CA MET A 146 -6.68 10.48 -6.04
C MET A 146 -6.72 11.82 -5.27
N ILE A 147 -7.12 11.81 -4.00
CA ILE A 147 -7.09 13.00 -3.13
C ILE A 147 -5.66 13.52 -3.00
N ILE A 148 -4.70 12.65 -2.73
CA ILE A 148 -3.28 13.04 -2.60
C ILE A 148 -2.76 13.61 -3.92
N ILE A 149 -2.94 12.89 -5.04
CA ILE A 149 -2.49 13.33 -6.37
C ILE A 149 -3.05 14.71 -6.74
N ASN A 150 -4.34 14.95 -6.48
CA ASN A 150 -4.96 16.25 -6.75
C ASN A 150 -4.42 17.36 -5.85
N SER A 151 -4.04 17.05 -4.61
CA SER A 151 -3.47 18.02 -3.67
C SER A 151 -1.99 18.34 -3.91
N THR A 152 -1.25 17.43 -4.55
CA THR A 152 0.20 17.53 -4.76
C THR A 152 0.58 17.54 -6.24
N ILE A 153 -0.08 18.42 -7.01
CA ILE A 153 0.01 18.50 -8.47
C ILE A 153 1.48 18.50 -8.92
N GLY A 154 1.87 17.50 -9.72
CA GLY A 154 3.21 17.36 -10.30
C GLY A 154 4.27 16.73 -9.38
N SER A 155 3.96 16.47 -8.11
CA SER A 155 4.92 15.89 -7.15
C SER A 155 4.73 14.39 -6.91
N TYR A 156 3.57 13.83 -7.31
CA TYR A 156 3.31 12.39 -7.18
C TYR A 156 4.04 11.61 -8.29
N PRO A 157 4.73 10.49 -8.00
CA PRO A 157 5.49 9.76 -9.01
C PRO A 157 4.62 9.29 -10.19
N GLU A 158 4.92 9.75 -11.41
CA GLU A 158 4.14 9.40 -12.62
C GLU A 158 4.09 7.88 -12.86
N VAL A 159 5.15 7.16 -12.50
CA VAL A 159 5.22 5.68 -12.57
C VAL A 159 4.18 5.02 -11.67
N GLU A 160 3.87 5.60 -10.51
CA GLU A 160 2.83 5.07 -9.62
C GLU A 160 1.42 5.44 -10.08
N ILE A 161 1.25 6.62 -10.69
CA ILE A 161 0.00 6.99 -11.36
C ILE A 161 -0.31 5.98 -12.47
N LEU A 162 0.71 5.62 -13.25
CA LEU A 162 0.58 4.62 -14.32
C LEU A 162 0.24 3.23 -13.75
N TRP A 163 0.85 2.84 -12.63
CA TRP A 163 0.54 1.58 -11.95
C TRP A 163 -0.92 1.57 -11.46
N LEU A 164 -1.38 2.63 -10.78
CA LEU A 164 -2.75 2.78 -10.30
C LEU A 164 -3.76 2.65 -11.44
N LEU A 165 -3.54 3.43 -12.51
CA LEU A 165 -4.36 3.40 -13.72
C LEU A 165 -4.51 1.97 -14.22
N THR A 166 -3.39 1.28 -14.38
CA THR A 166 -3.39 -0.05 -15.03
C THR A 166 -4.06 -1.08 -14.16
N LYS A 167 -3.85 -1.05 -12.85
CA LYS A 167 -4.52 -1.94 -11.91
C LYS A 167 -6.05 -1.71 -11.91
N ALA A 168 -6.49 -0.45 -11.95
CA ALA A 168 -7.92 -0.13 -12.03
C ALA A 168 -8.53 -0.58 -13.36
N TRP A 169 -7.83 -0.35 -14.47
CA TRP A 169 -8.22 -0.80 -15.80
C TRP A 169 -8.35 -2.32 -15.89
N ASN A 170 -7.33 -3.05 -15.46
CA ASN A 170 -7.32 -4.52 -15.48
C ASN A 170 -8.45 -5.10 -14.62
N THR A 171 -8.74 -4.47 -13.49
CA THR A 171 -9.90 -4.81 -12.64
C THR A 171 -11.22 -4.62 -13.40
N GLY A 172 -11.37 -3.50 -14.12
CA GLY A 172 -12.52 -3.26 -14.99
C GLY A 172 -12.67 -4.28 -16.12
N ILE A 173 -11.58 -4.63 -16.81
CA ILE A 173 -11.59 -5.66 -17.86
C ILE A 173 -11.99 -7.03 -17.29
N LEU A 174 -11.49 -7.39 -16.12
CA LEU A 174 -11.85 -8.63 -15.44
C LEU A 174 -13.35 -8.65 -15.10
N LEU A 175 -13.89 -7.57 -14.54
CA LEU A 175 -15.33 -7.42 -14.27
C LEU A 175 -16.18 -7.50 -15.56
N TYR A 176 -15.70 -6.90 -16.65
CA TYR A 176 -16.36 -6.97 -17.96
C TYR A 176 -16.46 -8.42 -18.43
N SER A 177 -15.38 -9.20 -18.30
CA SER A 177 -15.37 -10.63 -18.66
C SER A 177 -16.38 -11.45 -17.85
N MET A 178 -16.67 -11.01 -16.61
CA MET A 178 -17.68 -11.59 -15.73
C MET A 178 -19.11 -11.06 -16.00
N LYS A 179 -19.31 -10.28 -17.06
CA LYS A 179 -20.59 -9.61 -17.42
C LYS A 179 -21.10 -8.62 -16.38
N LYS A 180 -20.23 -8.13 -15.48
CA LYS A 180 -20.52 -7.07 -14.50
C LYS A 180 -20.25 -5.71 -15.12
N TYR A 181 -21.04 -5.34 -16.13
CA TYR A 181 -20.73 -4.21 -17.00
C TYR A 181 -20.75 -2.85 -16.28
N THR A 182 -21.68 -2.67 -15.33
CA THR A 182 -21.80 -1.45 -14.52
C THR A 182 -20.56 -1.21 -13.66
N GLU A 183 -20.08 -2.24 -12.98
CA GLU A 183 -18.87 -2.20 -12.17
C GLU A 183 -17.63 -2.08 -13.06
N ALA A 184 -17.60 -2.76 -14.19
CA ALA A 184 -16.53 -2.65 -15.16
C ALA A 184 -16.36 -1.21 -15.66
N GLU A 185 -17.46 -0.54 -16.03
CA GLU A 185 -17.45 0.86 -16.45
C GLU A 185 -16.93 1.78 -15.34
N LYS A 186 -17.38 1.57 -14.09
CA LYS A 186 -16.91 2.32 -12.91
C LYS A 186 -15.38 2.19 -12.74
N TRP A 187 -14.84 0.97 -12.82
CA TRP A 187 -13.40 0.70 -12.67
C TRP A 187 -12.56 1.19 -13.85
N CYS A 188 -13.02 1.01 -15.09
CA CYS A 188 -12.36 1.57 -16.26
C CYS A 188 -12.37 3.10 -16.23
N GLY A 189 -13.49 3.72 -15.85
CA GLY A 189 -13.62 5.16 -15.68
C GLY A 189 -12.66 5.72 -14.63
N LEU A 190 -12.50 5.01 -13.50
CA LEU A 190 -11.48 5.33 -12.50
C LEU A 190 -10.07 5.28 -13.09
N GLY A 191 -9.73 4.22 -13.82
CA GLY A 191 -8.45 4.12 -14.53
C GLY A 191 -8.20 5.33 -15.44
N MET A 192 -9.18 5.67 -16.28
CA MET A 192 -9.09 6.82 -17.19
C MET A 192 -8.92 8.16 -16.48
N SER A 193 -9.47 8.31 -15.27
CA SER A 193 -9.34 9.55 -14.49
C SER A 193 -7.90 9.86 -14.07
N PHE A 194 -7.00 8.87 -14.05
CA PHE A 194 -5.58 9.06 -13.76
C PHE A 194 -4.78 9.63 -14.95
N LEU A 195 -5.28 9.51 -16.19
CA LEU A 195 -4.54 9.93 -17.40
C LEU A 195 -4.14 11.40 -17.36
N ARG A 196 -5.03 12.28 -16.90
CA ARG A 196 -4.79 13.72 -16.79
C ARG A 196 -3.66 14.10 -15.81
N HIS A 197 -3.18 13.14 -15.03
CA HIS A 197 -2.10 13.33 -14.06
C HIS A 197 -0.76 12.77 -14.52
N LEU A 198 -0.68 12.17 -15.73
CA LEU A 198 0.53 11.55 -16.27
C LEU A 198 1.49 12.53 -16.97
N GLY A 199 1.24 13.85 -16.92
CA GLY A 199 2.19 14.89 -17.34
C GLY A 199 3.01 14.54 -18.59
N SER A 200 4.31 14.30 -18.39
CA SER A 200 5.25 13.99 -19.48
C SER A 200 5.05 12.62 -20.12
N LEU A 201 4.64 11.61 -19.33
CA LEU A 201 4.29 10.29 -19.87
C LEU A 201 3.09 10.38 -20.82
N GLN A 202 2.07 11.20 -20.50
CA GLN A 202 0.92 11.37 -21.38
C GLN A 202 1.36 11.88 -22.76
N GLU A 203 2.16 12.95 -22.80
CA GLU A 203 2.66 13.53 -24.05
C GLU A 203 3.46 12.52 -24.88
N SER A 204 4.30 11.71 -24.23
CA SER A 204 5.08 10.65 -24.87
C SER A 204 4.19 9.57 -25.49
N TYR A 205 3.17 9.10 -24.76
CA TYR A 205 2.23 8.11 -25.29
C TYR A 205 1.36 8.66 -26.43
N GLU A 206 0.91 9.92 -26.32
CA GLU A 206 0.17 10.59 -27.40
C GLU A 206 1.00 10.75 -28.67
N ALA A 207 2.28 11.07 -28.55
CA ALA A 207 3.21 11.14 -29.69
C ALA A 207 3.38 9.77 -30.35
N GLN A 208 3.60 8.71 -29.56
CA GLN A 208 3.72 7.34 -30.08
C GLN A 208 2.44 6.84 -30.77
N ALA A 209 1.27 7.20 -30.25
CA ALA A 209 -0.02 6.86 -30.86
C ALA A 209 -0.23 7.55 -32.22
N LYS A 210 0.34 8.74 -32.42
CA LYS A 210 0.29 9.49 -33.69
C LYS A 210 1.29 8.96 -34.72
N GLU A 211 2.42 8.41 -34.29
CA GLU A 211 3.47 7.86 -35.18
C GLU A 211 3.16 6.46 -35.73
N LYS A 212 2.25 5.71 -35.09
CA LYS A 212 1.74 4.43 -35.62
C LYS A 212 0.29 4.60 -36.08
N PRO A 213 0.04 4.89 -37.38
CA PRO A 213 -1.31 4.82 -37.92
C PRO A 213 -1.79 3.37 -37.77
N LEU A 214 -2.76 3.17 -36.88
CA LEU A 214 -3.52 1.93 -36.75
C LEU A 214 -4.45 1.84 -37.97
N GLU A 215 -3.88 1.53 -39.13
CA GLU A 215 -4.67 0.96 -40.21
C GLU A 215 -5.29 -0.32 -39.65
N HIS A 216 -6.63 -0.37 -39.60
CA HIS A 216 -7.46 -1.54 -39.27
C HIS A 216 -8.04 -1.75 -37.85
N TYR A 217 -8.33 -0.71 -37.05
CA TYR A 217 -9.22 -0.91 -35.88
C TYR A 217 -10.24 0.20 -35.67
N ASN A 218 -11.46 -0.04 -36.17
CA ASN A 218 -12.63 0.85 -36.13
C ASN A 218 -13.49 0.65 -34.86
N HIS A 219 -12.90 0.51 -33.67
CA HIS A 219 -13.68 0.40 -32.43
C HIS A 219 -13.06 1.20 -31.27
N HIS A 220 -13.87 2.13 -30.75
CA HIS A 220 -13.80 2.87 -29.48
C HIS A 220 -12.40 3.35 -29.02
N PRO A 221 -12.14 4.68 -28.94
CA PRO A 221 -10.84 5.24 -28.51
C PRO A 221 -10.30 4.65 -27.19
N VAL A 222 -11.21 4.28 -26.30
CA VAL A 222 -10.95 3.64 -25.00
C VAL A 222 -10.24 2.28 -25.15
N LEU A 223 -10.64 1.45 -26.11
CA LEU A 223 -9.96 0.17 -26.40
C LEU A 223 -8.60 0.39 -27.10
N GLN A 224 -8.47 1.47 -27.86
CA GLN A 224 -7.25 1.83 -28.57
C GLN A 224 -6.13 2.25 -27.61
N TRP A 225 -6.46 3.07 -26.61
CA TRP A 225 -5.56 3.41 -25.50
C TRP A 225 -5.25 2.20 -24.62
N GLY A 226 -6.26 1.38 -24.31
CA GLY A 226 -6.07 0.11 -23.60
C GLY A 226 -5.10 -0.84 -24.31
N MET A 227 -5.22 -0.99 -25.64
CA MET A 227 -4.32 -1.83 -26.44
C MET A 227 -2.91 -1.23 -26.58
N LEU A 228 -2.76 0.09 -26.75
CA LEU A 228 -1.45 0.75 -26.77
C LEU A 228 -0.71 0.62 -25.44
N MET A 229 -1.45 0.66 -24.33
CA MET A 229 -0.91 0.43 -22.98
C MET A 229 -0.53 -1.04 -22.76
N ILE A 230 -1.34 -2.00 -23.23
CA ILE A 230 -1.06 -3.44 -23.12
C ILE A 230 0.07 -3.93 -24.04
N LEU A 231 0.25 -3.30 -25.21
CA LEU A 231 1.19 -3.74 -26.26
C LEU A 231 2.52 -2.99 -26.28
N SER A 232 2.74 -2.02 -25.38
CA SER A 232 4.05 -1.36 -25.28
C SER A 232 5.12 -2.37 -24.81
N PRO A 233 6.28 -2.46 -25.49
CA PRO A 233 7.37 -3.37 -25.10
C PRO A 233 7.86 -3.18 -23.65
N VAL A 234 7.65 -1.99 -23.08
CA VAL A 234 7.95 -1.67 -21.68
C VAL A 234 7.06 -2.48 -20.71
N TRP A 235 5.81 -2.77 -21.10
CA TRP A 235 4.86 -3.56 -20.31
C TRP A 235 5.17 -5.06 -20.31
N GLN A 236 5.66 -5.61 -21.42
CA GLN A 236 6.09 -7.02 -21.48
C GLN A 236 7.35 -7.27 -20.63
N SER A 237 8.22 -6.28 -20.48
CA SER A 237 9.41 -6.38 -19.63
C SER A 237 9.14 -6.12 -18.14
N ALA A 238 8.07 -5.40 -17.80
CA ALA A 238 7.70 -5.09 -16.41
C ALA A 238 6.72 -6.12 -15.79
N ALA A 239 5.91 -6.80 -16.60
CA ALA A 239 5.06 -7.91 -16.16
C ALA A 239 5.82 -9.26 -16.03
N GLY A 240 7.10 -9.27 -16.40
CA GLY A 240 8.01 -10.40 -16.25
C GLY A 240 9.02 -10.17 -15.12
N ARG A 241 8.57 -10.25 -13.87
CA ARG A 241 9.33 -10.72 -12.70
C ARG A 241 8.44 -10.85 -11.47
#